data_AF-A0A942Z777-F1
#
_entry.id   AF-A0A942Z777-F1
#
_cell.length_a   1.000
_cell.length_b   1.000
_cell.length_c   1.000
_cell.angle_alpha   90.00
_cell.angle_beta   90.00
_cell.angle_gamma   90.00
#
_symmetry.space_group_name_H-M   'P 1'
#
loop_
_entity.id
_entity.type
_entity.pdbx_description
1 polymer ?
#
loop_
_entity_poly.entity_id
_entity_poly.type
_entity_poly.pdbx_seq_one_letter_code
_entity_poly.pdbx_strand_id
1 'polypeptide(L)'
;MINTKLILIDGITGSGKSTTSQFLANQLKRNSIKVKWYHEEETGHPLEYEEDVEVFTSQAEVNKFIRTIPKLWRKFAEEASQSEEIHIIESFIFQDTVRILFQNNLEESKILEFTQEIEEILKSLNPTLFYFYQEDVDQSIRRIWKRRGDAWKKWFIDSDIQTPYVKLSAVSGEVGVIKLWADYQDFTHQLFDRSQFNKLAMENSEGKWDDYRQQMLDFLELNLVNKIIDLSLEEKKRYCGTYKEEEGELSCTIKLLNGNMVCDLIWPDISVLPVETGEDNFFYLESFPVFLKFNENEEGLIEELSLKGGRKKLEGKKLYKVKDK
;
A
#
# COMPACT_ATOMS: atom_id res chain seq x y z
N MET A 1 13.85 -8.97 -21.21
CA MET A 1 12.40 -9.15 -20.96
C MET A 1 12.29 -9.47 -19.50
N ILE A 2 11.45 -8.75 -18.75
CA ILE A 2 11.30 -8.95 -17.31
C ILE A 2 11.05 -10.44 -17.01
N ASN A 3 11.91 -11.02 -16.18
CA ASN A 3 11.88 -12.44 -15.85
C ASN A 3 11.27 -12.64 -14.46
N THR A 4 9.99 -12.29 -14.30
CA THR A 4 9.23 -12.57 -13.06
C THR A 4 7.74 -12.63 -13.37
N LYS A 5 7.00 -13.47 -12.65
CA LYS A 5 5.53 -13.43 -12.59
C LYS A 5 4.98 -12.78 -11.32
N LEU A 6 5.82 -12.53 -10.33
CA LEU A 6 5.42 -11.98 -9.04
C LEU A 6 6.42 -10.93 -8.56
N ILE A 7 5.94 -9.72 -8.32
CA ILE A 7 6.69 -8.65 -7.67
C ILE A 7 6.08 -8.44 -6.29
N LEU A 8 6.90 -8.57 -5.26
CA LEU A 8 6.55 -8.33 -3.87
C LEU A 8 7.15 -6.99 -3.44
N ILE A 9 6.37 -6.15 -2.77
CA ILE A 9 6.83 -4.87 -2.25
C ILE A 9 6.50 -4.80 -0.77
N ASP A 10 7.52 -4.74 0.07
CA ASP A 10 7.35 -4.77 1.51
C ASP A 10 8.28 -3.78 2.23
N GLY A 11 8.08 -3.60 3.53
CA GLY A 11 8.73 -2.55 4.31
C GLY A 11 7.87 -2.04 5.45
N ILE A 12 8.46 -1.24 6.33
CA ILE A 12 7.76 -0.66 7.49
C ILE A 12 6.58 0.23 7.08
N THR A 13 5.68 0.55 8.02
CA THR A 13 4.55 1.43 7.75
C THR A 13 5.00 2.77 7.15
N GLY A 14 4.25 3.28 6.16
CA GLY A 14 4.52 4.55 5.47
C GLY A 14 5.86 4.66 4.73
N SER A 15 6.58 3.56 4.54
CA SER A 15 7.82 3.48 3.74
C SER A 15 7.61 3.63 2.23
N GLY A 16 6.39 3.86 1.73
CA GLY A 16 6.12 4.13 0.30
C GLY A 16 5.82 2.92 -0.57
N LYS A 17 5.45 1.78 0.02
CA LYS A 17 5.01 0.55 -0.69
C LYS A 17 3.91 0.82 -1.71
N SER A 18 2.76 1.32 -1.28
CA SER A 18 1.59 1.55 -2.16
C SER A 18 1.81 2.58 -3.26
N THR A 19 2.60 3.63 -2.98
CA THR A 19 3.01 4.56 -4.04
C THR A 19 3.89 3.85 -5.08
N THR A 20 4.79 2.98 -4.63
CA THR A 20 5.71 2.25 -5.49
C THR A 20 5.00 1.16 -6.30
N SER A 21 4.10 0.40 -5.69
CA SER A 21 3.32 -0.63 -6.37
C SER A 21 2.46 -0.03 -7.49
N GLN A 22 1.79 1.09 -7.21
CA GLN A 22 1.05 1.85 -8.22
C GLN A 22 1.97 2.33 -9.34
N PHE A 23 3.15 2.87 -9.00
CA PHE A 23 4.14 3.32 -9.98
C PHE A 23 4.60 2.17 -10.89
N LEU A 24 5.03 1.04 -10.33
CA LEU A 24 5.50 -0.12 -11.09
C LEU A 24 4.38 -0.73 -11.94
N ALA A 25 3.16 -0.82 -11.41
CA ALA A 25 1.99 -1.27 -12.17
C ALA A 25 1.77 -0.39 -13.41
N ASN A 26 1.87 0.93 -13.25
CA ASN A 26 1.72 1.86 -14.36
C ASN A 26 2.89 1.75 -15.36
N GLN A 27 4.13 1.62 -14.90
CA GLN A 27 5.29 1.44 -15.79
C GLN A 27 5.24 0.13 -16.58
N LEU A 28 4.80 -0.97 -15.96
CA LEU A 28 4.57 -2.24 -16.66
C LEU A 28 3.49 -2.08 -17.76
N LYS A 29 2.35 -1.47 -17.43
CA LYS A 29 1.29 -1.18 -18.42
C LYS A 29 1.80 -0.33 -19.58
N ARG A 30 2.58 0.73 -19.28
CA ARG A 30 3.17 1.63 -20.29
C ARG A 30 4.19 0.92 -21.18
N ASN A 31 4.89 -0.08 -20.65
CA ASN A 31 5.76 -0.97 -21.42
C ASN A 31 4.98 -2.12 -22.11
N SER A 32 3.65 -2.02 -22.22
CA SER A 32 2.77 -3.03 -22.84
C SER A 32 2.82 -4.41 -22.17
N ILE A 33 3.14 -4.46 -20.87
CA ILE A 33 3.15 -5.68 -20.07
C ILE A 33 1.84 -5.77 -19.30
N LYS A 34 1.16 -6.91 -19.39
CA LYS A 34 -0.06 -7.18 -18.62
C LYS A 34 0.29 -7.32 -17.15
N VAL A 35 -0.43 -6.61 -16.29
CA VAL A 35 -0.14 -6.57 -14.85
C VAL A 35 -1.41 -6.41 -14.03
N LYS A 36 -1.48 -7.15 -12.92
CA LYS A 36 -2.47 -6.99 -11.87
C LYS A 36 -1.78 -6.58 -10.58
N TRP A 37 -2.13 -5.40 -10.08
CA TRP A 37 -1.75 -4.94 -8.75
C TRP A 37 -2.82 -5.33 -7.76
N TYR A 38 -2.37 -5.91 -6.64
CA TYR A 38 -3.17 -6.20 -5.47
C TYR A 38 -2.72 -5.28 -4.32
N HIS A 39 -3.63 -4.42 -3.88
CA HIS A 39 -3.41 -3.48 -2.77
C HIS A 39 -3.89 -4.11 -1.47
N GLU A 40 -3.20 -3.82 -0.35
CA GLU A 40 -3.45 -4.48 0.96
C GLU A 40 -4.91 -4.37 1.44
N GLU A 41 -5.54 -3.21 1.20
CA GLU A 41 -6.95 -2.95 1.56
C GLU A 41 -7.95 -3.18 0.41
N GLU A 42 -7.58 -3.87 -0.68
CA GLU A 42 -8.53 -4.14 -1.77
C GLU A 42 -9.50 -5.28 -1.41
N THR A 43 -10.75 -5.13 -1.84
CA THR A 43 -11.79 -6.14 -1.60
C THR A 43 -11.54 -7.38 -2.46
N GLY A 44 -11.61 -8.57 -1.85
CA GLY A 44 -11.40 -9.83 -2.57
C GLY A 44 -9.93 -10.09 -2.89
N HIS A 45 -9.03 -9.55 -2.07
CA HIS A 45 -7.60 -9.83 -2.16
C HIS A 45 -7.37 -11.36 -2.04
N PRO A 46 -6.55 -12.00 -2.89
CA PRO A 46 -6.39 -13.46 -2.89
C PRO A 46 -5.77 -14.03 -1.61
N LEU A 47 -5.13 -13.15 -0.83
CA LEU A 47 -4.50 -13.47 0.46
C LEU A 47 -5.27 -12.91 1.66
N GLU A 48 -6.50 -12.42 1.46
CA GLU A 48 -7.34 -11.92 2.55
C GLU A 48 -7.59 -13.03 3.59
N TYR A 49 -7.29 -12.74 4.85
CA TYR A 49 -7.60 -13.59 5.99
C TYR A 49 -8.81 -12.99 6.72
N GLU A 50 -9.91 -13.74 6.80
CA GLU A 50 -11.23 -13.21 7.16
C GLU A 50 -11.38 -12.71 8.61
N GLU A 51 -10.46 -13.09 9.52
CA GLU A 51 -10.56 -12.75 10.94
C GLU A 51 -9.58 -11.63 11.33
N ASP A 52 -9.94 -10.85 12.35
CA ASP A 52 -9.00 -9.91 12.97
C ASP A 52 -7.88 -10.69 13.68
N VAL A 53 -6.65 -10.48 13.21
CA VAL A 53 -5.47 -11.23 13.59
C VAL A 53 -4.40 -10.37 14.26
N GLU A 54 -4.66 -9.08 14.50
CA GLU A 54 -3.65 -8.21 15.14
C GLU A 54 -3.22 -8.77 16.51
N VAL A 55 -4.13 -9.40 17.26
CA VAL A 55 -3.83 -10.06 18.54
C VAL A 55 -4.46 -11.44 18.60
N PHE A 56 -3.64 -12.49 18.72
CA PHE A 56 -4.12 -13.83 18.99
C PHE A 56 -4.48 -14.00 20.46
N THR A 57 -5.68 -14.53 20.71
CA THR A 57 -6.22 -14.82 22.04
C THR A 57 -6.01 -16.27 22.47
N SER A 58 -5.61 -17.15 21.54
CA SER A 58 -5.35 -18.56 21.82
C SER A 58 -4.33 -19.19 20.89
N GLN A 59 -3.69 -20.28 21.33
CA GLN A 59 -2.81 -21.09 20.48
C GLN A 59 -3.55 -21.69 19.27
N ALA A 60 -4.87 -21.90 19.38
CA ALA A 60 -5.67 -22.41 18.27
C ALA A 60 -5.73 -21.40 17.12
N GLU A 61 -5.82 -20.11 17.40
CA GLU A 61 -5.80 -19.04 16.39
C GLU A 61 -4.43 -18.95 15.71
N VAL A 62 -3.33 -18.96 16.47
CA VAL A 62 -1.97 -19.01 15.92
C VAL A 62 -1.82 -20.20 14.96
N ASN A 63 -2.24 -21.39 15.41
CA ASN A 63 -2.16 -22.60 14.59
C ASN A 63 -3.05 -22.54 13.34
N LYS A 64 -4.21 -21.89 13.44
CA LYS A 64 -5.11 -21.69 12.30
C LYS A 64 -4.48 -20.76 11.28
N PHE A 65 -3.90 -19.65 11.73
CA PHE A 65 -3.21 -18.67 10.87
C PHE A 65 -2.05 -19.32 10.11
N ILE A 66 -1.12 -19.97 10.83
CA ILE A 66 0.05 -20.66 10.26
C ILE A 66 -0.36 -21.74 9.24
N ARG A 67 -1.51 -22.40 9.43
CA ARG A 67 -2.02 -23.41 8.49
C ARG A 67 -2.78 -22.84 7.30
N THR A 68 -3.29 -21.61 7.40
CA THR A 68 -4.19 -21.03 6.40
C THR A 68 -3.43 -20.17 5.42
N ILE A 69 -2.52 -19.32 5.88
CA ILE A 69 -1.75 -18.41 5.02
C ILE A 69 -0.99 -19.16 3.91
N PRO A 70 -0.28 -20.29 4.16
CA PRO A 70 0.38 -21.04 3.10
C PRO A 70 -0.60 -21.63 2.08
N LYS A 71 -1.85 -21.93 2.46
CA LYS A 71 -2.88 -22.40 1.52
C LYS A 71 -3.36 -21.28 0.60
N LEU A 72 -3.52 -20.07 1.13
CA LEU A 72 -3.87 -18.89 0.34
C LEU A 72 -2.76 -18.60 -0.69
N TRP A 73 -1.50 -18.59 -0.24
CA TRP A 73 -0.34 -18.43 -1.12
C TRP A 73 -0.24 -19.52 -2.18
N ARG A 74 -0.53 -20.78 -1.83
CA ARG A 74 -0.51 -21.89 -2.80
C ARG A 74 -1.57 -21.74 -3.88
N LYS A 75 -2.80 -21.41 -3.47
CA LYS A 75 -3.89 -21.13 -4.40
C LYS A 75 -3.54 -19.95 -5.33
N PHE A 76 -3.04 -18.86 -4.75
CA PHE A 76 -2.57 -17.72 -5.53
C PHE A 76 -1.47 -18.11 -6.52
N ALA A 77 -0.48 -18.90 -6.08
CA ALA A 77 0.62 -19.31 -6.94
C ALA A 77 0.17 -20.19 -8.11
N GLU A 78 -0.78 -21.10 -7.88
CA GLU A 78 -1.40 -21.91 -8.92
C GLU A 78 -2.10 -21.02 -9.96
N GLU A 79 -2.92 -20.05 -9.52
CA GLU A 79 -3.64 -19.11 -10.40
C GLU A 79 -2.67 -18.19 -11.18
N ALA A 80 -1.71 -17.58 -10.49
CA ALA A 80 -0.71 -16.69 -11.09
C ALA A 80 0.19 -17.43 -12.09
N SER A 81 0.50 -18.72 -11.86
CA SER A 81 1.30 -19.52 -12.79
C SER A 81 0.63 -19.70 -14.16
N GLN A 82 -0.70 -19.70 -14.20
CA GLN A 82 -1.51 -19.85 -15.41
C GLN A 82 -1.84 -18.52 -16.09
N SER A 83 -1.68 -17.40 -15.36
CA SER A 83 -1.91 -16.05 -15.87
C SER A 83 -0.82 -15.59 -16.84
N GLU A 84 -1.19 -14.75 -17.81
CA GLU A 84 -0.25 -13.99 -18.64
C GLU A 84 0.20 -12.68 -17.98
N GLU A 85 -0.39 -12.34 -16.83
CA GLU A 85 -0.10 -11.11 -16.10
C GLU A 85 1.10 -11.29 -15.16
N ILE A 86 1.83 -10.20 -14.96
CA ILE A 86 2.70 -10.05 -13.79
C ILE A 86 1.83 -9.59 -12.62
N HIS A 87 2.01 -10.20 -11.47
CA HIS A 87 1.26 -9.88 -10.27
C HIS A 87 2.13 -9.01 -9.34
N ILE A 88 1.61 -7.88 -8.86
CA ILE A 88 2.26 -7.05 -7.83
C ILE A 88 1.45 -7.19 -6.54
N ILE A 89 2.08 -7.67 -5.47
CA ILE A 89 1.48 -7.75 -4.14
C ILE A 89 2.32 -6.91 -3.18
N GLU A 90 1.67 -6.12 -2.35
CA GLU A 90 2.33 -5.30 -1.33
C GLU A 90 1.91 -5.67 0.09
N SER A 91 2.79 -5.40 1.05
CA SER A 91 2.58 -5.61 2.51
C SER A 91 2.38 -7.07 2.95
N PHE A 92 1.94 -7.98 2.08
CA PHE A 92 1.47 -9.28 2.55
C PHE A 92 2.56 -10.22 3.04
N ILE A 93 3.74 -10.28 2.41
CA ILE A 93 4.73 -11.29 2.77
C ILE A 93 5.32 -11.03 4.16
N PHE A 94 5.63 -9.77 4.48
CA PHE A 94 6.15 -9.38 5.78
C PHE A 94 5.08 -8.68 6.63
N GLN A 95 4.57 -7.52 6.24
CA GLN A 95 3.73 -6.69 7.12
C GLN A 95 2.38 -7.33 7.53
N ASP A 96 1.66 -8.00 6.64
CA ASP A 96 0.34 -8.59 6.94
C ASP A 96 0.42 -10.10 7.22
N THR A 97 1.64 -10.65 7.29
CA THR A 97 1.86 -12.05 7.66
C THR A 97 2.88 -12.20 8.77
N VAL A 98 4.16 -11.91 8.50
CA VAL A 98 5.26 -12.13 9.44
C VAL A 98 5.16 -11.21 10.65
N ARG A 99 4.82 -9.92 10.46
CA ARG A 99 4.65 -8.96 11.57
C ARG A 99 3.64 -9.47 12.58
N ILE A 100 2.55 -10.05 12.10
CA ILE A 100 1.47 -10.58 12.94
C ILE A 100 2.00 -11.69 13.85
N LEU A 101 2.80 -12.61 13.32
CA LEU A 101 3.45 -13.65 14.11
C LEU A 101 4.47 -13.07 15.10
N PHE A 102 5.26 -12.09 14.66
CA PHE A 102 6.29 -11.44 15.44
C PHE A 102 5.72 -10.65 16.63
N GLN A 103 4.73 -9.79 16.40
CA GLN A 103 4.11 -8.97 17.45
C GLN A 103 3.30 -9.80 18.45
N ASN A 104 2.91 -11.03 18.06
CA ASN A 104 2.30 -12.01 18.95
C ASN A 104 3.32 -12.92 19.67
N ASN A 105 4.62 -12.58 19.59
CA ASN A 105 5.73 -13.30 20.23
C ASN A 105 5.81 -14.79 19.85
N LEU A 106 5.51 -15.14 18.60
CA LEU A 106 5.89 -16.45 18.10
C LEU A 106 7.43 -16.53 18.05
N GLU A 107 7.97 -17.70 18.37
CA GLU A 107 9.41 -17.95 18.32
C GLU A 107 9.98 -17.66 16.92
N GLU A 108 11.02 -16.83 16.84
CA GLU A 108 11.60 -16.37 15.56
C GLU A 108 12.02 -17.53 14.64
N SER A 109 12.51 -18.64 15.20
CA SER A 109 12.84 -19.87 14.45
C SER A 109 11.65 -20.42 13.68
N LYS A 110 10.45 -20.42 14.29
CA LYS A 110 9.20 -20.86 13.66
C LYS A 110 8.71 -19.87 12.62
N ILE A 111 8.91 -18.58 12.85
CA ILE A 111 8.58 -17.55 11.85
C ILE A 111 9.48 -17.72 10.62
N LEU A 112 10.78 -17.96 10.81
CA LEU A 112 11.73 -18.24 9.73
C LEU A 112 11.33 -19.48 8.91
N GLU A 113 11.00 -20.60 9.57
CA GLU A 113 10.51 -21.81 8.91
C GLU A 113 9.22 -21.56 8.12
N PHE A 114 8.28 -20.83 8.71
CA PHE A 114 7.02 -20.46 8.09
C PHE A 114 7.23 -19.56 6.85
N THR A 115 8.09 -18.55 6.94
CA THR A 115 8.41 -17.69 5.79
C THR A 115 9.09 -18.50 4.68
N GLN A 116 9.98 -19.43 5.02
CA GLN A 116 10.62 -20.32 4.04
C GLN A 116 9.61 -21.23 3.33
N GLU A 117 8.57 -21.72 4.01
CA GLU A 117 7.48 -22.47 3.36
C GLU A 117 6.79 -21.63 2.28
N ILE A 118 6.48 -20.36 2.59
CA ILE A 118 5.89 -19.43 1.61
C ILE A 118 6.84 -19.19 0.44
N GLU A 119 8.14 -19.00 0.69
CA GLU A 119 9.12 -18.81 -0.39
C GLU A 119 9.19 -20.02 -1.33
N GLU A 120 9.18 -21.24 -0.80
CA GLU A 120 9.19 -22.45 -1.63
C GLU A 120 7.88 -22.62 -2.43
N ILE A 121 6.74 -22.21 -1.89
CA ILE A 121 5.47 -22.16 -2.64
C ILE A 121 5.56 -21.21 -3.83
N LEU A 122 6.19 -20.04 -3.64
CA LEU A 122 6.26 -18.98 -4.64
C LEU A 122 7.37 -19.16 -5.68
N LYS A 123 8.31 -20.08 -5.44
CA LYS A 123 9.52 -20.28 -6.25
C LYS A 123 9.28 -20.42 -7.75
N SER A 124 8.20 -21.10 -8.15
CA SER A 124 7.86 -21.31 -9.57
C SER A 124 7.47 -20.02 -10.31
N LEU A 125 7.10 -18.96 -9.59
CA LEU A 125 6.77 -17.65 -10.15
C LEU A 125 7.99 -16.75 -10.39
N ASN A 126 9.19 -17.21 -10.00
CA ASN A 126 10.44 -16.44 -10.00
C ASN A 126 10.27 -15.04 -9.37
N PRO A 127 9.85 -14.97 -8.09
CA PRO A 127 9.46 -13.71 -7.46
C PRO A 127 10.62 -12.71 -7.36
N THR A 128 10.28 -11.44 -7.49
CA THR A 128 11.16 -10.31 -7.23
C THR A 128 10.68 -9.54 -6.00
N LEU A 129 11.53 -9.32 -5.02
CA LEU A 129 11.21 -8.65 -3.76
C LEU A 129 11.90 -7.28 -3.66
N PHE A 130 11.10 -6.23 -3.54
CA PHE A 130 11.55 -4.90 -3.14
C PHE A 130 11.24 -4.68 -1.68
N TYR A 131 12.26 -4.32 -0.90
CA TYR A 131 12.14 -4.09 0.53
C TYR A 131 12.56 -2.67 0.90
N PHE A 132 11.66 -1.90 1.50
CA PHE A 132 11.94 -0.56 1.99
C PHE A 132 12.21 -0.55 3.50
N TYR A 133 13.29 0.13 3.88
CA TYR A 133 13.64 0.35 5.28
C TYR A 133 14.15 1.78 5.48
N GLN A 134 14.15 2.23 6.74
CA GLN A 134 14.71 3.53 7.13
C GLN A 134 15.66 3.34 8.31
N GLU A 135 16.82 4.00 8.27
CA GLU A 135 17.81 3.92 9.35
C GLU A 135 17.23 4.33 10.71
N ASP A 136 16.42 5.40 10.74
CA ASP A 136 15.77 5.90 11.95
C ASP A 136 14.25 5.62 11.91
N VAL A 137 13.87 4.48 12.46
CA VAL A 137 12.47 4.03 12.52
C VAL A 137 11.61 4.99 13.35
N ASP A 138 12.13 5.54 14.45
CA ASP A 138 11.39 6.52 15.27
C ASP A 138 11.07 7.76 14.44
N GLN A 139 12.09 8.35 13.81
CA GLN A 139 11.92 9.51 12.96
C GLN A 139 10.96 9.22 11.79
N SER A 140 11.03 8.04 11.17
CA SER A 140 10.13 7.64 10.08
C SER A 140 8.66 7.62 10.51
N ILE A 141 8.35 6.97 11.64
CA ILE A 141 7.01 6.86 12.19
C ILE A 141 6.48 8.25 12.59
N ARG A 142 7.31 9.07 13.24
CA ARG A 142 6.93 10.44 13.60
C ARG A 142 6.64 11.31 12.38
N ARG A 143 7.38 11.15 11.27
CA ARG A 143 7.06 11.83 10.00
C ARG A 143 5.69 11.42 9.48
N ILE A 144 5.36 10.13 9.56
CA ILE A 144 4.06 9.61 9.12
C ILE A 144 2.92 10.16 9.99
N TRP A 145 3.09 10.21 11.32
CA TRP A 145 2.12 10.82 12.22
C TRP A 145 1.87 12.30 11.90
N LYS A 146 2.94 13.06 11.66
CA LYS A 146 2.83 14.46 11.26
C LYS A 146 2.06 14.62 9.94
N ARG A 147 2.27 13.72 8.98
CA ARG A 147 1.61 13.74 7.67
C ARG A 147 0.14 13.32 7.74
N ARG A 148 -0.16 12.23 8.47
CA ARG A 148 -1.50 11.61 8.51
C ARG A 148 -2.41 12.18 9.61
N GLY A 149 -1.85 12.94 10.55
CA GLY A 149 -2.58 13.65 11.60
C GLY A 149 -2.83 12.83 12.87
N ASP A 150 -3.35 13.50 13.89
CA ASP A 150 -3.48 12.96 15.25
C ASP A 150 -4.44 11.78 15.36
N ALA A 151 -5.52 11.78 14.58
CA ALA A 151 -6.47 10.66 14.57
C ALA A 151 -5.78 9.36 14.10
N TRP A 152 -4.96 9.45 13.05
CA TRP A 152 -4.20 8.31 12.56
C TRP A 152 -3.13 7.86 13.55
N LYS A 153 -2.40 8.81 14.15
CA LYS A 153 -1.42 8.51 15.22
C LYS A 153 -2.09 7.76 16.37
N LYS A 154 -3.26 8.23 16.83
CA LYS A 154 -4.00 7.61 17.93
C LYS A 154 -4.38 6.17 17.58
N TRP A 155 -4.99 5.95 16.43
CA TRP A 155 -5.36 4.62 15.95
C TRP A 155 -4.15 3.68 15.88
N PHE A 156 -3.03 4.15 15.30
CA PHE A 156 -1.80 3.37 15.18
C PHE A 156 -1.26 2.92 16.54
N ILE A 157 -1.19 3.84 17.51
CA ILE A 157 -0.74 3.51 18.87
C ILE A 157 -1.73 2.57 19.57
N ASP A 158 -3.04 2.84 19.47
CA ASP A 158 -4.08 2.04 20.13
C ASP A 158 -4.12 0.60 19.63
N SER A 159 -3.83 0.39 18.34
CA SER A 159 -3.72 -0.94 17.74
C SER A 159 -2.53 -1.71 18.32
N ASP A 160 -1.34 -1.13 18.25
CA ASP A 160 -0.10 -1.84 18.57
C ASP A 160 0.14 -1.99 20.07
N ILE A 161 -0.38 -1.09 20.90
CA ILE A 161 -0.25 -1.17 22.37
C ILE A 161 -0.93 -2.42 22.95
N GLN A 162 -1.88 -3.01 22.21
CA GLN A 162 -2.58 -4.22 22.64
C GLN A 162 -1.82 -5.51 22.31
N THR A 163 -0.78 -5.43 21.47
CA THR A 163 -0.02 -6.60 21.03
C THR A 163 0.73 -7.27 22.18
N PRO A 164 0.89 -8.61 22.17
CA PRO A 164 1.68 -9.32 23.16
C PRO A 164 3.11 -8.79 23.29
N TYR A 165 3.74 -8.39 22.18
CA TYR A 165 5.07 -7.79 22.18
C TYR A 165 5.12 -6.53 23.05
N VAL A 166 4.23 -5.55 22.81
CA VAL A 166 4.26 -4.29 23.57
C VAL A 166 3.84 -4.51 25.03
N LYS A 167 2.92 -5.45 25.29
CA LYS A 167 2.50 -5.81 26.67
C LYS A 167 3.60 -6.45 27.50
N LEU A 168 4.52 -7.20 26.89
CA LEU A 168 5.64 -7.85 27.56
C LEU A 168 6.92 -7.02 27.58
N SER A 169 6.99 -5.95 26.78
CA SER A 169 8.10 -5.01 26.74
C SER A 169 8.29 -4.26 28.06
N ALA A 170 9.53 -3.93 28.39
CA ALA A 170 9.87 -3.07 29.54
C ALA A 170 9.45 -1.60 29.34
N VAL A 171 9.15 -1.21 28.09
CA VAL A 171 8.66 0.12 27.70
C VAL A 171 7.27 -0.01 27.08
N SER A 172 6.34 0.85 27.50
CA SER A 172 4.94 0.84 27.08
C SER A 172 4.51 2.14 26.40
N GLY A 173 3.27 2.19 25.91
CA GLY A 173 2.76 3.37 25.20
C GLY A 173 3.49 3.61 23.89
N GLU A 174 3.64 4.90 23.53
CA GLU A 174 4.28 5.33 22.28
C GLU A 174 5.69 4.73 22.08
N VAL A 175 6.50 4.68 23.15
CA VAL A 175 7.87 4.16 23.09
C VAL A 175 7.87 2.65 22.82
N GLY A 176 6.95 1.91 23.43
CA GLY A 176 6.79 0.47 23.17
C GLY A 176 6.37 0.18 21.73
N VAL A 177 5.47 0.98 21.18
CA VAL A 177 5.04 0.86 19.77
C VAL A 177 6.19 1.16 18.81
N ILE A 178 6.93 2.25 19.01
CA ILE A 178 8.09 2.54 18.15
C ILE A 178 9.14 1.42 18.25
N LYS A 179 9.37 0.90 19.46
CA LYS A 179 10.28 -0.23 19.67
C LYS A 179 9.83 -1.49 18.92
N LEU A 180 8.53 -1.82 18.93
CA LEU A 180 8.00 -2.95 18.15
C LEU A 180 8.39 -2.84 16.67
N TRP A 181 8.20 -1.68 16.06
CA TRP A 181 8.52 -1.48 14.63
C TRP A 181 10.03 -1.48 14.36
N ALA A 182 10.85 -0.96 15.28
CA ALA A 182 12.30 -1.00 15.15
C ALA A 182 12.83 -2.44 15.20
N ASP A 183 12.47 -3.20 16.24
CA ASP A 183 12.86 -4.61 16.37
C ASP A 183 12.30 -5.46 15.23
N TYR A 184 11.09 -5.15 14.75
CA TYR A 184 10.51 -5.85 13.61
C TYR A 184 11.24 -5.54 12.30
N GLN A 185 11.75 -4.31 12.10
CA GLN A 185 12.60 -4.00 10.95
C GLN A 185 13.90 -4.83 11.01
N ASP A 186 14.55 -4.91 12.18
CA ASP A 186 15.75 -5.72 12.38
C ASP A 186 15.49 -7.21 12.09
N PHE A 187 14.36 -7.74 12.55
CA PHE A 187 13.96 -9.12 12.23
C PHE A 187 13.66 -9.30 10.74
N THR A 188 13.05 -8.31 10.10
CA THR A 188 12.77 -8.34 8.65
C THR A 188 14.05 -8.27 7.82
N HIS A 189 15.10 -7.57 8.27
CA HIS A 189 16.43 -7.63 7.64
C HIS A 189 16.98 -9.07 7.62
N GLN A 190 16.82 -9.81 8.72
CA GLN A 190 17.26 -11.21 8.78
C GLN A 190 16.49 -12.11 7.81
N LEU A 191 15.18 -11.90 7.67
CA LEU A 191 14.34 -12.62 6.69
C LEU A 191 14.76 -12.27 5.27
N PHE A 192 14.92 -10.98 4.98
CA PHE A 192 15.35 -10.49 3.69
C PHE A 192 16.70 -11.08 3.31
N ASP A 193 17.70 -11.08 4.19
CA ASP A 193 19.04 -11.61 3.93
C ASP A 193 19.03 -13.09 3.57
N ARG A 194 18.18 -13.88 4.24
CA ARG A 194 18.03 -15.32 4.01
C ARG A 194 17.20 -15.66 2.77
N SER A 195 16.33 -14.75 2.34
CA SER A 195 15.44 -14.96 1.20
C SER A 195 16.20 -15.35 -0.06
N GLN A 196 15.68 -16.33 -0.79
CA GLN A 196 16.28 -16.79 -2.06
C GLN A 196 15.69 -16.09 -3.29
N PHE A 197 14.78 -15.13 -3.07
CA PHE A 197 14.19 -14.36 -4.15
C PHE A 197 15.21 -13.44 -4.83
N ASN A 198 14.92 -13.07 -6.07
CA ASN A 198 15.60 -11.94 -6.68
C ASN A 198 15.19 -10.68 -5.90
N LYS A 199 16.13 -9.99 -5.24
CA LYS A 199 15.76 -9.03 -4.20
C LYS A 199 16.59 -7.74 -4.22
N LEU A 200 15.95 -6.63 -3.87
CA LEU A 200 16.57 -5.32 -3.73
C LEU A 200 16.03 -4.61 -2.49
N ALA A 201 16.92 -4.29 -1.55
CA ALA A 201 16.60 -3.47 -0.39
C ALA A 201 16.90 -1.99 -0.71
N MET A 202 16.03 -1.09 -0.25
CA MET A 202 16.14 0.35 -0.45
C MET A 202 16.04 1.06 0.89
N GLU A 203 17.16 1.65 1.31
CA GLU A 203 17.17 2.66 2.35
C GLU A 203 16.55 3.93 1.74
N ASN A 204 15.44 4.40 2.31
CA ASN A 204 14.70 5.52 1.73
C ASN A 204 14.49 6.72 2.65
N SER A 205 15.35 6.90 3.65
CA SER A 205 15.26 8.04 4.59
C SER A 205 15.41 9.40 3.92
N GLU A 206 16.18 9.48 2.83
CA GLU A 206 16.39 10.74 2.10
C GLU A 206 15.20 11.14 1.19
N GLY A 207 14.26 10.22 0.93
CA GLY A 207 13.09 10.51 0.12
C GLY A 207 13.37 10.83 -1.35
N LYS A 208 14.52 10.39 -1.89
CA LYS A 208 14.92 10.54 -3.31
C LYS A 208 14.15 9.59 -4.22
N TRP A 209 12.83 9.79 -4.29
CA TRP A 209 11.91 8.86 -4.93
C TRP A 209 12.18 8.61 -6.40
N ASP A 210 12.65 9.60 -7.15
CA ASP A 210 12.98 9.41 -8.57
C ASP A 210 14.19 8.47 -8.74
N ASP A 211 15.20 8.58 -7.87
CA ASP A 211 16.36 7.68 -7.85
C ASP A 211 15.95 6.26 -7.46
N TYR A 212 15.12 6.10 -6.43
CA TYR A 212 14.64 4.78 -5.99
C TYR A 212 13.80 4.10 -7.08
N ARG A 213 12.92 4.87 -7.74
CA ARG A 213 12.12 4.41 -8.87
C ARG A 213 13.00 3.97 -10.03
N GLN A 214 14.02 4.74 -10.38
CA GLN A 214 14.95 4.37 -11.45
C GLN A 214 15.71 3.09 -11.10
N GLN A 215 16.21 2.95 -9.87
CA GLN A 215 16.87 1.72 -9.41
C GLN A 215 15.98 0.48 -9.55
N MET A 216 14.70 0.56 -9.16
CA MET A 216 13.76 -0.55 -9.34
C MET A 216 13.50 -0.87 -10.81
N LEU A 217 13.37 0.15 -11.66
CA LEU A 217 13.19 -0.06 -13.10
C LEU A 217 14.41 -0.73 -13.72
N ASP A 218 15.61 -0.27 -13.40
CA ASP A 218 16.86 -0.88 -13.85
C ASP A 218 16.97 -2.33 -13.37
N PHE A 219 16.62 -2.60 -12.11
CA PHE A 219 16.62 -3.95 -11.53
C PHE A 219 15.64 -4.91 -12.23
N LEU A 220 14.51 -4.38 -12.73
CA LEU A 220 13.53 -5.13 -13.52
C LEU A 220 13.82 -5.14 -15.02
N GLU A 221 14.88 -4.47 -15.46
CA GLU A 221 15.19 -4.20 -16.88
C GLU A 221 14.01 -3.54 -17.62
N LEU A 222 13.32 -2.61 -16.96
CA LEU A 222 12.19 -1.85 -17.49
C LEU A 222 12.63 -0.45 -17.92
N ASN A 223 12.15 -0.01 -19.07
CA ASN A 223 12.35 1.38 -19.48
C ASN A 223 11.38 2.30 -18.73
N LEU A 224 11.90 3.42 -18.24
CA LEU A 224 11.05 4.50 -17.76
C LEU A 224 10.28 5.09 -18.94
N VAL A 225 8.95 4.96 -18.91
CA VAL A 225 8.06 5.63 -19.86
C VAL A 225 7.45 6.83 -19.16
N ASN A 226 7.94 8.02 -19.52
CA ASN A 226 7.38 9.29 -19.05
C ASN A 226 6.22 9.68 -19.95
N LYS A 227 5.00 9.59 -19.43
CA LYS A 227 3.81 10.17 -20.07
C LYS A 227 3.38 11.37 -19.24
N ILE A 228 3.64 12.57 -19.78
CA ILE A 228 3.23 13.82 -19.14
C ILE A 228 1.78 14.07 -19.55
N ILE A 229 0.85 13.89 -18.61
CA ILE A 229 -0.51 14.45 -18.73
C ILE A 229 -0.48 15.74 -17.92
N ASP A 230 -0.13 16.85 -18.57
CA ASP A 230 -0.08 18.14 -17.90
C ASP A 230 -1.39 18.89 -18.13
N LEU A 231 -2.29 18.76 -17.16
CA LEU A 231 -3.46 19.62 -17.08
C LEU A 231 -3.02 21.04 -16.71
N SER A 232 -3.51 22.04 -17.45
CA SER A 232 -3.25 23.44 -17.13
C SER A 232 -3.71 23.78 -15.71
N LEU A 233 -3.11 24.80 -15.09
CA LEU A 233 -3.54 25.25 -13.75
C LEU A 233 -5.02 25.65 -13.73
N GLU A 234 -5.53 26.25 -14.81
CA GLU A 234 -6.95 26.60 -14.92
C GLU A 234 -7.83 25.36 -14.98
N GLU A 235 -7.40 24.32 -15.69
CA GLU A 235 -8.13 23.05 -15.74
C GLU A 235 -8.15 22.38 -14.36
N LYS A 236 -7.02 22.31 -13.67
CA LYS A 236 -6.92 21.75 -12.31
C LYS A 236 -7.82 22.50 -11.31
N LYS A 237 -7.99 23.82 -11.46
CA LYS A 237 -8.87 24.62 -10.60
C LYS A 237 -10.35 24.25 -10.75
N ARG A 238 -10.79 23.77 -11.91
CA ARG A 238 -12.20 23.35 -12.14
C ARG A 238 -12.64 22.26 -11.15
N TYR A 239 -11.73 21.34 -10.85
CA TYR A 239 -11.95 20.23 -9.91
C TYR A 239 -11.77 20.61 -8.44
N CYS A 240 -11.24 21.81 -8.14
CA CYS A 240 -11.07 22.24 -6.76
C CYS A 240 -12.40 22.59 -6.10
N GLY A 241 -12.54 22.26 -4.82
CA GLY A 241 -13.76 22.49 -4.05
C GLY A 241 -13.96 21.44 -2.97
N THR A 242 -14.97 21.66 -2.13
CA THR A 242 -15.38 20.66 -1.13
C THR A 242 -16.52 19.83 -1.70
N TYR A 243 -16.43 18.51 -1.54
CA TYR A 243 -17.40 17.52 -2.00
C TYR A 243 -17.93 16.77 -0.77
N LYS A 244 -19.25 16.53 -0.71
CA LYS A 244 -19.90 15.85 0.41
C LYS A 244 -20.95 14.85 -0.07
N GLU A 245 -21.09 13.72 0.61
CA GLU A 245 -22.27 12.88 0.42
C GLU A 245 -23.56 13.65 0.72
N GLU A 246 -24.62 13.34 -0.02
CA GLU A 246 -25.97 13.86 0.27
C GLU A 246 -26.53 13.21 1.54
N GLU A 247 -26.39 11.89 1.63
CA GLU A 247 -26.83 11.06 2.75
C GLU A 247 -25.62 10.29 3.33
N GLY A 248 -24.73 10.98 4.02
CA GLY A 248 -23.55 10.38 4.64
C GLY A 248 -22.62 11.37 5.32
N GLU A 249 -21.56 10.84 5.94
CA GLU A 249 -20.53 11.64 6.62
C GLU A 249 -19.27 11.84 5.76
N LEU A 250 -19.14 11.14 4.63
CA LEU A 250 -17.97 11.25 3.79
C LEU A 250 -17.91 12.62 3.13
N SER A 251 -16.78 13.29 3.32
CA SER A 251 -16.47 14.55 2.64
C SER A 251 -14.99 14.60 2.30
N CYS A 252 -14.67 15.35 1.25
CA CYS A 252 -13.29 15.67 0.92
C CYS A 252 -13.19 17.03 0.25
N THR A 253 -12.07 17.70 0.41
CA THR A 253 -11.69 18.91 -0.30
C THR A 253 -10.60 18.59 -1.31
N ILE A 254 -10.88 18.89 -2.58
CA ILE A 254 -9.86 18.94 -3.64
C ILE A 254 -9.27 20.35 -3.65
N LYS A 255 -7.94 20.46 -3.55
CA LYS A 255 -7.23 21.75 -3.58
C LYS A 255 -5.93 21.64 -4.37
N LEU A 256 -5.34 22.80 -4.66
CA LEU A 256 -3.99 22.88 -5.22
C LEU A 256 -2.95 23.01 -4.12
N LEU A 257 -1.92 22.15 -4.17
CA LEU A 257 -0.72 22.26 -3.36
C LEU A 257 0.49 22.20 -4.30
N ASN A 258 1.29 23.27 -4.32
CA ASN A 258 2.45 23.40 -5.22
C ASN A 258 2.11 23.13 -6.71
N GLY A 259 0.91 23.53 -7.15
CA GLY A 259 0.45 23.34 -8.54
C GLY A 259 -0.11 21.95 -8.87
N ASN A 260 -0.13 21.03 -7.91
CA ASN A 260 -0.70 19.70 -8.04
C ASN A 260 -2.04 19.60 -7.32
N MET A 261 -2.96 18.81 -7.86
CA MET A 261 -4.22 18.51 -7.19
C MET A 261 -3.96 17.53 -6.04
N VAL A 262 -4.49 17.85 -4.86
CA VAL A 262 -4.47 16.98 -3.70
C VAL A 262 -5.85 16.93 -3.04
N CYS A 263 -6.13 15.86 -2.30
CA CYS A 263 -7.34 15.73 -1.51
C CYS A 263 -7.08 15.18 -0.11
N ASP A 264 -8.10 15.24 0.74
CA ASP A 264 -8.11 14.74 2.12
C ASP A 264 -9.11 13.60 2.33
N LEU A 265 -9.46 12.87 1.26
CA LEU A 265 -10.47 11.80 1.27
C LEU A 265 -10.15 10.66 2.27
N ILE A 266 -8.87 10.45 2.59
CA ILE A 266 -8.40 9.39 3.51
C ILE A 266 -7.50 9.98 4.59
N TRP A 267 -6.50 10.75 4.16
CA TRP A 267 -5.66 11.60 5.00
C TRP A 267 -5.27 12.85 4.21
N PRO A 268 -4.76 13.91 4.87
CA PRO A 268 -4.46 15.16 4.20
C PRO A 268 -3.45 15.02 3.05
N ASP A 269 -3.66 15.85 2.03
CA ASP A 269 -2.72 16.11 0.94
C ASP A 269 -2.30 14.86 0.13
N ILE A 270 -3.24 13.94 -0.14
CA ILE A 270 -3.02 12.82 -1.07
C ILE A 270 -3.10 13.34 -2.50
N SER A 271 -2.11 12.98 -3.33
CA SER A 271 -2.08 13.40 -4.73
C SER A 271 -3.26 12.81 -5.51
N VAL A 272 -3.89 13.67 -6.32
CA VAL A 272 -4.91 13.28 -7.31
C VAL A 272 -4.28 13.41 -8.68
N LEU A 273 -4.15 12.28 -9.36
CA LEU A 273 -3.28 12.14 -10.53
C LEU A 273 -4.11 11.72 -11.76
N PRO A 274 -3.88 12.31 -12.95
CA PRO A 274 -4.73 12.08 -14.12
C PRO A 274 -4.55 10.68 -14.70
N VAL A 275 -5.66 10.04 -15.11
CA VAL A 275 -5.66 8.70 -15.72
C VAL A 275 -5.29 8.78 -17.20
N GLU A 276 -4.53 7.81 -17.70
CA GLU A 276 -4.02 7.81 -19.07
C GLU A 276 -5.01 7.34 -20.15
N THR A 277 -6.28 7.14 -19.79
CA THR A 277 -7.33 6.56 -20.64
C THR A 277 -7.95 7.57 -21.61
N GLY A 278 -7.57 8.85 -21.53
CA GLY A 278 -8.08 9.91 -22.41
C GLY A 278 -9.44 10.50 -21.98
N GLU A 279 -9.91 10.18 -20.77
CA GLU A 279 -11.03 10.86 -20.12
C GLU A 279 -10.47 11.94 -19.19
N ASP A 280 -10.60 13.22 -19.58
CA ASP A 280 -9.99 14.36 -18.86
C ASP A 280 -10.51 14.50 -17.41
N ASN A 281 -11.69 13.95 -17.11
CA ASN A 281 -12.34 14.01 -15.82
C ASN A 281 -12.11 12.77 -14.93
N PHE A 282 -11.15 11.91 -15.27
CA PHE A 282 -10.86 10.67 -14.55
C PHE A 282 -9.45 10.69 -13.96
N PHE A 283 -9.37 10.45 -12.64
CA PHE A 283 -8.13 10.54 -11.87
C PHE A 283 -7.95 9.29 -10.99
N TYR A 284 -6.70 8.91 -10.68
CA TYR A 284 -6.38 7.99 -9.61
C TYR A 284 -5.99 8.75 -8.35
N LEU A 285 -6.39 8.20 -7.21
CA LEU A 285 -5.85 8.59 -5.92
C LEU A 285 -4.48 7.92 -5.76
N GLU A 286 -3.44 8.70 -5.48
CA GLU A 286 -2.10 8.14 -5.28
C GLU A 286 -2.10 7.15 -4.12
N SER A 287 -1.37 6.04 -4.28
CA SER A 287 -1.25 4.93 -3.31
C SER A 287 -2.50 4.08 -3.11
N PHE A 288 -3.63 4.37 -3.77
CA PHE A 288 -4.86 3.61 -3.54
C PHE A 288 -5.46 3.08 -4.85
N PRO A 289 -6.17 1.95 -4.82
CA PRO A 289 -6.93 1.43 -5.95
C PRO A 289 -8.27 2.19 -6.08
N VAL A 290 -8.23 3.52 -6.02
CA VAL A 290 -9.42 4.39 -6.02
C VAL A 290 -9.34 5.36 -7.20
N PHE A 291 -10.42 5.41 -7.96
CA PHE A 291 -10.62 6.33 -9.06
C PHE A 291 -11.62 7.41 -8.69
N LEU A 292 -11.30 8.63 -9.08
CA LEU A 292 -12.12 9.82 -8.94
C LEU A 292 -12.65 10.19 -10.32
N LYS A 293 -13.97 10.15 -10.50
CA LYS A 293 -14.63 10.67 -11.69
C LYS A 293 -15.35 11.96 -11.34
N PHE A 294 -14.94 13.07 -11.94
CA PHE A 294 -15.67 14.32 -11.81
C PHE A 294 -16.75 14.40 -12.90
N ASN A 295 -18.00 14.64 -12.52
CA ASN A 295 -19.10 14.80 -13.48
C ASN A 295 -19.50 16.27 -13.56
N GLU A 296 -19.71 16.70 -14.80
CA GLU A 296 -20.11 18.05 -15.17
C GLU A 296 -21.62 18.11 -15.41
N ASN A 297 -22.21 19.26 -15.12
CA ASN A 297 -23.56 19.59 -15.54
C ASN A 297 -23.58 20.04 -17.02
N GLU A 298 -24.77 20.39 -17.55
CA GLU A 298 -24.94 20.86 -18.93
C GLU A 298 -24.14 22.14 -19.27
N GLU A 299 -23.71 22.90 -18.26
CA GLU A 299 -22.92 24.13 -18.40
C GLU A 299 -21.40 23.89 -18.29
N GLY A 300 -20.96 22.64 -18.11
CA GLY A 300 -19.55 22.27 -17.97
C GLY A 300 -18.96 22.53 -16.57
N LEU A 301 -19.83 22.77 -15.57
CA LEU A 301 -19.43 22.97 -14.17
C LEU A 301 -19.41 21.63 -13.44
N ILE A 302 -18.31 21.37 -12.72
CA ILE A 302 -18.16 20.17 -11.89
C ILE A 302 -19.16 20.20 -10.73
N GLU A 303 -20.06 19.23 -10.66
CA GLU A 303 -21.10 19.12 -9.62
C GLU A 303 -21.00 17.85 -8.77
N GLU A 304 -20.45 16.78 -9.33
CA GLU A 304 -20.38 15.46 -8.68
C GLU A 304 -18.96 14.90 -8.76
N LEU A 305 -18.54 14.20 -7.70
CA LEU A 305 -17.39 13.33 -7.65
C LEU A 305 -17.88 11.90 -7.37
N SER A 306 -17.77 11.01 -8.36
CA SER A 306 -18.02 9.58 -8.17
C SER A 306 -16.72 8.86 -7.82
N LEU A 307 -16.77 8.00 -6.81
CA LEU A 307 -15.65 7.16 -6.39
C LEU A 307 -15.85 5.72 -6.90
N LYS A 308 -14.80 5.15 -7.49
CA LYS A 308 -14.77 3.76 -8.00
C LYS A 308 -13.48 3.06 -7.57
N GLY A 309 -13.46 1.74 -7.64
CA GLY A 309 -12.25 0.93 -7.42
C GLY A 309 -12.31 0.04 -6.18
N GLY A 310 -11.20 -0.58 -5.81
CA GLY A 310 -11.15 -1.75 -4.94
C GLY A 310 -11.34 -1.50 -3.44
N ARG A 311 -11.45 -0.24 -2.99
CA ARG A 311 -11.58 0.08 -1.56
C ARG A 311 -13.05 0.12 -1.13
N LYS A 312 -13.50 -0.93 -0.43
CA LYS A 312 -14.91 -1.17 -0.04
C LYS A 312 -15.64 0.03 0.56
N LYS A 313 -14.98 0.81 1.43
CA LYS A 313 -15.58 1.97 2.10
C LYS A 313 -15.87 3.15 1.17
N LEU A 314 -15.19 3.20 0.01
CA LEU A 314 -15.27 4.28 -0.96
C LEU A 314 -15.94 3.86 -2.27
N GLU A 315 -15.96 2.56 -2.59
CA GLU A 315 -16.51 2.07 -3.85
C GLU A 315 -18.00 2.44 -4.01
N GLY A 316 -18.34 3.03 -5.16
CA GLY A 316 -19.71 3.37 -5.53
C GLY A 316 -20.25 4.65 -4.87
N LYS A 317 -19.44 5.31 -4.03
CA LYS A 317 -19.83 6.54 -3.34
C LYS A 317 -19.92 7.73 -4.30
N LYS A 318 -20.86 8.64 -4.03
CA LYS A 318 -21.07 9.88 -4.77
C LYS A 318 -21.04 11.06 -3.82
N LEU A 319 -20.25 12.07 -4.16
CA LEU A 319 -20.14 13.30 -3.39
C LEU A 319 -20.49 14.49 -4.29
N TYR A 320 -21.21 15.46 -3.75
CA TYR A 320 -21.66 16.65 -4.46
C TYR A 320 -20.84 17.86 -4.06
N LYS A 321 -20.47 18.68 -5.04
CA LYS A 321 -19.70 19.89 -4.83
C LYS A 321 -20.53 20.89 -4.03
N VAL A 322 -20.00 21.32 -2.89
CA VAL A 322 -20.60 22.36 -2.05
C VAL A 322 -20.52 23.68 -2.80
N LYS A 323 -21.66 24.33 -3.01
CA LYS A 323 -21.73 25.66 -3.63
C LYS A 323 -21.06 26.68 -2.71
N ASP A 324 -20.15 27.46 -3.25
CA ASP A 324 -19.61 28.64 -2.54
C ASP A 324 -20.78 29.57 -2.21
N LYS A 325 -20.89 29.99 -0.94
CA LYS A 325 -21.96 30.87 -0.44
C LYS A 325 -21.75 32.32 -0.81
#